data_AF-A0A927JD54-F1
#
_entry.id   AF-A0A927JD54-F1
#
_cell.length_a   1.000
_cell.length_b   1.000
_cell.length_c   1.000
_cell.angle_alpha   90.00
_cell.angle_beta   90.00
_cell.angle_gamma   90.00
#
_symmetry.space_group_name_H-M   'P 1'
#
loop_
_entity.id
_entity.type
_entity.pdbx_description
1 polymer ?
#
loop_
_entity_poly.entity_id
_entity_poly.type
_entity_poly.pdbx_seq_one_letter_code
_entity_poly.pdbx_strand_id
1 'polypeptide(L)'
;MKLGNLVAAGATTLGTAAAALVIAAPASAAQTVDACPALPGQQATTASCSATSGPQGLALAITAEGGMATVNADGFAGPLAIAIGPGASVNAAGSNPGLALGIAGAQSTVQFDGNSAPVCSGTAALAGDFQTLQGCAAVNGQFIPLDIIPR
;
A
#
# COMPACT_ATOMS: atom_id res chain seq x y z
N MET A 1 40.57 -16.98 -24.73
CA MET A 1 39.40 -16.09 -24.63
C MET A 1 39.23 -15.67 -23.18
N LYS A 2 39.28 -14.34 -22.99
CA LYS A 2 38.76 -13.48 -21.90
C LYS A 2 39.00 -13.87 -20.42
N LEU A 3 39.89 -13.07 -19.83
CA LEU A 3 40.18 -12.88 -18.40
C LEU A 3 39.02 -12.21 -17.64
N GLY A 4 38.97 -12.51 -16.34
CA GLY A 4 38.83 -11.50 -15.28
C GLY A 4 37.55 -11.61 -14.44
N ASN A 5 37.55 -11.43 -13.13
CA ASN A 5 38.62 -11.24 -12.15
C ASN A 5 38.01 -11.51 -10.76
N LEU A 6 38.64 -12.36 -9.96
CA LEU A 6 38.52 -12.32 -8.49
C LEU A 6 39.30 -11.09 -8.02
N VAL A 7 38.66 -10.18 -7.28
CA VAL A 7 39.40 -9.22 -6.46
C VAL A 7 38.95 -9.41 -5.02
N ALA A 8 39.72 -10.23 -4.32
CA ALA A 8 39.86 -10.17 -2.87
C ALA A 8 40.44 -8.80 -2.51
N ALA A 9 39.69 -8.00 -1.75
CA ALA A 9 40.19 -6.75 -1.20
C ALA A 9 41.23 -7.09 -0.11
N GLY A 10 42.50 -6.99 -0.50
CA GLY A 10 43.64 -7.20 0.37
C GLY A 10 43.76 -6.14 1.45
N ALA A 11 43.97 -6.59 2.68
CA ALA A 11 44.54 -5.78 3.76
C ALA A 11 46.06 -5.92 3.76
N THR A 12 46.74 -4.94 4.38
CA THR A 12 48.21 -4.76 4.60
C THR A 12 48.92 -4.01 3.44
N THR A 13 49.69 -2.93 3.63
CA THR A 13 50.63 -2.53 4.70
C THR A 13 50.84 -0.99 4.79
N LEU A 14 51.02 -0.53 6.04
CA LEU A 14 51.74 0.64 6.59
C LEU A 14 52.15 1.82 5.67
N GLY A 15 51.46 2.95 5.85
CA GLY A 15 51.97 4.30 5.55
C GLY A 15 51.42 5.29 6.58
N THR A 16 52.29 6.03 7.25
CA THR A 16 51.92 7.08 8.20
C THR A 16 51.29 8.27 7.49
N ALA A 17 49.98 8.20 7.27
CA ALA A 17 49.14 9.36 7.05
C ALA A 17 47.83 9.10 7.81
N ALA A 18 47.50 9.99 8.74
CA ALA A 18 46.22 9.96 9.46
C ALA A 18 45.09 10.35 8.50
N ALA A 19 44.74 9.44 7.59
CA ALA A 19 43.52 9.56 6.79
C ALA A 19 42.38 9.04 7.66
N ALA A 20 41.61 9.96 8.24
CA ALA A 20 40.36 9.62 8.91
C ALA A 20 39.45 8.92 7.89
N LEU A 21 39.25 7.62 8.06
CA LEU A 21 38.31 6.83 7.28
C LEU A 21 36.90 7.26 7.69
N VAL A 22 36.32 8.18 6.92
CA VAL A 22 34.90 8.54 7.07
C VAL A 22 34.10 7.42 6.42
N ILE A 23 33.72 6.43 7.23
CA ILE A 23 32.63 5.51 6.90
C ILE A 23 31.34 6.33 6.86
N ALA A 24 30.93 6.74 5.65
CA ALA A 24 29.60 7.27 5.43
C ALA A 24 28.59 6.17 5.81
N ALA A 25 27.74 6.44 6.80
CA ALA A 25 26.63 5.56 7.12
C ALA A 25 25.78 5.34 5.86
N PRO A 26 25.27 4.12 5.61
CA PRO A 26 24.37 3.91 4.48
C PRO A 26 23.18 4.87 4.63
N ALA A 27 22.91 5.65 3.59
CA ALA A 27 21.70 6.47 3.55
C ALA A 27 20.50 5.53 3.64
N SER A 28 19.77 5.58 4.75
CA SER A 28 18.46 4.95 4.86
C SER A 28 17.62 5.50 3.70
N ALA A 29 17.17 4.63 2.79
CA ALA A 29 16.28 5.04 1.72
C ALA A 29 15.04 5.68 2.37
N ALA A 30 14.77 6.95 2.07
CA ALA A 30 13.54 7.59 2.50
C ALA A 30 12.37 6.77 1.94
N GLN A 31 11.50 6.29 2.81
CA GLN A 31 10.28 5.62 2.37
C GLN A 31 9.42 6.65 1.63
N THR A 32 9.24 6.46 0.32
CA THR A 32 8.37 7.30 -0.49
C THR A 32 6.93 6.91 -0.18
N VAL A 33 6.20 7.85 0.42
CA VAL A 33 4.76 7.74 0.66
C VAL A 33 4.06 8.63 -0.37
N ASP A 34 3.20 8.04 -1.19
CA ASP A 34 2.34 8.77 -2.11
C ASP A 34 0.91 8.81 -1.56
N ALA A 35 0.29 9.98 -1.61
CA ALA A 35 -1.10 10.17 -1.21
C ALA A 35 -1.86 10.88 -2.33
N CYS A 36 -2.96 10.26 -2.76
CA CYS A 36 -3.88 10.78 -3.75
C CYS A 36 -5.23 11.04 -3.06
N PRO A 37 -5.47 12.26 -2.55
CA PRO A 37 -6.79 12.66 -2.08
C PRO A 37 -7.65 13.15 -3.25
N ALA A 38 -8.92 12.77 -3.29
CA ALA A 38 -9.91 13.30 -4.22
C ALA A 38 -11.17 13.73 -3.45
N LEU A 39 -11.35 15.05 -3.35
CA LEU A 39 -12.56 15.69 -2.85
C LEU A 39 -13.71 15.53 -3.87
N PRO A 40 -14.96 15.86 -3.52
CA PRO A 40 -16.09 15.72 -4.44
C PRO A 40 -15.84 16.36 -5.81
N GLY A 41 -16.01 15.57 -6.87
CA GLY A 41 -15.79 15.98 -8.26
C GLY A 41 -14.33 16.11 -8.68
N GLN A 42 -13.38 15.61 -7.89
CA GLN A 42 -11.95 15.68 -8.17
C GLN A 42 -11.33 14.32 -8.49
N GLN A 43 -10.12 14.37 -9.03
CA GLN A 43 -9.26 13.23 -9.27
C GLN A 43 -7.82 13.58 -8.91
N ALA A 44 -7.10 12.62 -8.34
CA ALA A 44 -5.67 12.70 -8.07
C ALA A 44 -5.00 11.38 -8.45
N THR A 45 -3.88 11.45 -9.17
CA THR A 45 -3.19 10.25 -9.68
C THR A 45 -1.67 10.46 -9.66
N THR A 46 -0.95 9.44 -9.22
CA THR A 46 0.50 9.28 -9.35
C THR A 46 0.81 7.95 -10.05
N ALA A 47 2.06 7.49 -10.02
CA ALA A 47 2.43 6.17 -10.54
C ALA A 47 1.88 5.01 -9.69
N SER A 48 1.66 5.24 -8.39
CA SER A 48 1.38 4.23 -7.36
C SER A 48 -0.03 4.37 -6.78
N CYS A 49 -0.60 5.58 -6.75
CA CYS A 49 -1.94 5.84 -6.25
C CYS A 49 -2.86 6.46 -7.31
N SER A 50 -4.15 6.14 -7.23
CA SER A 50 -5.22 6.80 -7.99
C SER A 50 -6.45 6.92 -7.12
N ALA A 51 -7.01 8.13 -7.05
CA ALA A 51 -8.26 8.41 -6.38
C ALA A 51 -9.15 9.25 -7.30
N THR A 52 -10.36 8.77 -7.54
CA THR A 52 -11.39 9.46 -8.32
C THR A 52 -12.65 9.58 -7.48
N SER A 53 -13.22 10.78 -7.45
CA SER A 53 -14.43 11.06 -6.69
C SER A 53 -15.49 11.72 -7.58
N GLY A 54 -16.68 11.14 -7.60
CA GLY A 54 -17.88 11.73 -8.19
C GLY A 54 -18.35 12.97 -7.42
N PRO A 55 -19.45 13.61 -7.86
CA PRO A 55 -19.89 14.91 -7.34
C PRO A 55 -20.17 14.98 -5.82
N GLN A 56 -20.36 13.82 -5.18
CA GLN A 56 -20.70 13.69 -3.76
C GLN A 56 -19.78 12.71 -3.02
N GLY A 57 -18.80 12.11 -3.68
CA GLY A 57 -17.91 11.11 -3.09
C GLY A 57 -16.72 11.71 -2.34
N LEU A 58 -16.01 10.85 -1.61
CA LEU A 58 -14.70 11.17 -1.06
C LEU A 58 -13.77 9.96 -1.24
N ALA A 59 -12.64 10.15 -1.92
CA ALA A 59 -11.69 9.08 -2.18
C ALA A 59 -10.31 9.43 -1.63
N LEU A 60 -9.64 8.46 -1.00
CA LEU A 60 -8.26 8.60 -0.56
C LEU A 60 -7.47 7.32 -0.80
N ALA A 61 -6.43 7.42 -1.63
CA ALA A 61 -5.47 6.36 -1.88
C ALA A 61 -4.11 6.72 -1.28
N ILE A 62 -3.53 5.85 -0.47
CA ILE A 62 -2.21 6.00 0.14
C ILE A 62 -1.38 4.79 -0.25
N THR A 63 -0.16 5.02 -0.69
CA THR A 63 0.80 3.95 -0.96
C THR A 63 2.16 4.24 -0.34
N ALA A 64 2.87 3.19 0.00
CA ALA A 64 4.25 3.27 0.44
C ALA A 64 5.02 2.03 -0.02
N GLU A 65 6.34 2.18 -0.19
CA GLU A 65 7.27 1.05 -0.39
C GLU A 65 6.92 0.13 -1.58
N GLY A 66 6.37 0.68 -2.67
CA GLY A 66 6.02 -0.08 -3.87
C GLY A 66 4.62 -0.72 -3.87
N GLY A 67 3.74 -0.30 -2.96
CA GLY A 67 2.32 -0.65 -2.99
C GLY A 67 1.55 0.10 -4.09
N MET A 68 0.37 -0.44 -4.44
CA MET A 68 -0.55 0.13 -5.43
C MET A 68 -1.94 0.33 -4.82
N ALA A 69 -2.52 1.51 -4.97
CA ALA A 69 -3.87 1.79 -4.45
C ALA A 69 -4.73 2.53 -5.48
N THR A 70 -5.91 1.99 -5.77
CA THR A 70 -6.90 2.60 -6.65
C THR A 70 -8.21 2.76 -5.90
N VAL A 71 -8.79 3.96 -5.96
CA VAL A 71 -10.01 4.32 -5.26
C VAL A 71 -10.99 5.03 -6.18
N ASN A 72 -12.24 4.58 -6.21
CA ASN A 72 -13.35 5.28 -6.86
C ASN A 72 -14.53 5.50 -5.89
N ALA A 73 -14.98 6.73 -5.73
CA ALA A 73 -16.02 7.08 -4.77
C ALA A 73 -17.19 7.80 -5.45
N ASP A 74 -18.39 7.25 -5.34
CA ASP A 74 -19.64 7.84 -5.82
C ASP A 74 -20.73 7.79 -4.73
N GLY A 75 -21.83 8.52 -4.90
CA GLY A 75 -23.04 8.36 -4.07
C GLY A 75 -22.85 8.53 -2.55
N PHE A 76 -22.07 9.53 -2.12
CA PHE A 76 -21.67 9.74 -0.71
C PHE A 76 -20.82 8.62 -0.10
N ALA A 77 -20.19 7.78 -0.93
CA ALA A 77 -19.20 6.84 -0.46
C ALA A 77 -17.90 7.55 -0.06
N GLY A 78 -17.26 7.03 1.00
CA GLY A 78 -15.96 7.47 1.49
C GLY A 78 -14.91 6.36 1.54
N PRO A 79 -14.54 5.69 0.43
CA PRO A 79 -13.52 4.64 0.46
C PRO A 79 -12.09 5.17 0.71
N LEU A 80 -11.34 4.43 1.51
CA LEU A 80 -9.92 4.63 1.79
C LEU A 80 -9.13 3.36 1.46
N ALA A 81 -8.08 3.51 0.66
CA ALA A 81 -7.15 2.45 0.31
C ALA A 81 -5.73 2.75 0.79
N ILE A 82 -5.10 1.80 1.47
CA ILE A 82 -3.72 1.89 1.94
C ILE A 82 -2.95 0.64 1.51
N ALA A 83 -1.95 0.80 0.62
CA ALA A 83 -1.12 -0.31 0.16
C ALA A 83 0.35 -0.08 0.52
N ILE A 84 0.92 -0.98 1.34
CA ILE A 84 2.27 -0.82 1.90
C ILE A 84 3.12 -2.03 1.53
N GLY A 85 4.19 -1.80 0.79
CA GLY A 85 5.18 -2.80 0.44
C GLY A 85 5.00 -3.43 -0.95
N PRO A 86 5.99 -4.21 -1.40
CA PRO A 86 6.01 -4.77 -2.74
C PRO A 86 4.88 -5.78 -2.94
N GLY A 87 4.14 -5.63 -4.05
CA GLY A 87 3.01 -6.49 -4.38
C GLY A 87 1.77 -6.22 -3.52
N ALA A 88 1.79 -5.22 -2.62
CA ALA A 88 0.60 -4.76 -1.94
C ALA A 88 -0.35 -4.07 -2.92
N SER A 89 -1.61 -4.47 -2.93
CA SER A 89 -2.62 -3.86 -3.81
C SER A 89 -3.94 -3.66 -3.10
N VAL A 90 -4.50 -2.46 -3.20
CA VAL A 90 -5.86 -2.18 -2.75
C VAL A 90 -6.67 -1.59 -3.90
N ASN A 91 -7.82 -2.21 -4.19
CA ASN A 91 -8.80 -1.67 -5.12
C ASN A 91 -10.11 -1.44 -4.37
N ALA A 92 -10.44 -0.17 -4.19
CA ALA A 92 -11.58 0.26 -3.41
C ALA A 92 -12.57 1.00 -4.32
N ALA A 93 -13.81 0.55 -4.35
CA ALA A 93 -14.91 1.32 -4.89
C ALA A 93 -16.00 1.45 -3.84
N GLY A 94 -16.78 2.53 -3.94
CA GLY A 94 -17.98 2.70 -3.16
C GLY A 94 -19.01 3.48 -3.95
N SER A 95 -20.25 3.00 -3.94
CA SER A 95 -21.38 3.60 -4.66
C SER A 95 -22.55 3.98 -3.74
N ASN A 96 -22.55 3.48 -2.50
CA ASN A 96 -23.56 3.79 -1.50
C ASN A 96 -23.01 4.75 -0.43
N PRO A 97 -23.88 5.44 0.33
CA PRO A 97 -23.43 6.25 1.46
C PRO A 97 -22.74 5.40 2.53
N GLY A 98 -21.52 5.77 2.90
CA GLY A 98 -20.80 5.13 4.02
C GLY A 98 -19.29 5.07 3.82
N LEU A 99 -18.59 4.68 4.88
CA LEU A 99 -17.14 4.53 4.91
C LEU A 99 -16.74 3.11 4.53
N ALA A 100 -15.69 2.96 3.74
CA ALA A 100 -15.03 1.68 3.53
C ALA A 100 -13.51 1.86 3.61
N LEU A 101 -12.80 0.87 4.11
CA LEU A 101 -11.37 0.91 4.39
C LEU A 101 -10.73 -0.39 3.92
N GLY A 102 -9.61 -0.28 3.22
CA GLY A 102 -8.72 -1.39 2.92
C GLY A 102 -7.27 -1.08 3.23
N ILE A 103 -6.59 -2.03 3.85
CA ILE A 103 -5.16 -1.99 4.13
C ILE A 103 -4.55 -3.30 3.65
N ALA A 104 -3.58 -3.21 2.75
CA ALA A 104 -2.80 -4.35 2.28
C ALA A 104 -1.30 -4.14 2.58
N GLY A 105 -0.68 -5.14 3.20
CA GLY A 105 0.77 -5.24 3.33
C GLY A 105 1.41 -5.88 2.09
N ALA A 106 2.72 -6.11 2.16
CA ALA A 106 3.47 -6.76 1.09
C ALA A 106 2.84 -8.11 0.70
N GLN A 107 2.78 -8.40 -0.61
CA GLN A 107 2.17 -9.62 -1.16
C GLN A 107 0.72 -9.86 -0.74
N SER A 108 -0.01 -8.78 -0.41
CA SER A 108 -1.40 -8.85 0.02
C SER A 108 -2.30 -7.99 -0.85
N THR A 109 -3.56 -8.42 -0.95
CA THR A 109 -4.56 -7.71 -1.74
C THR A 109 -5.82 -7.45 -0.92
N VAL A 110 -6.43 -6.29 -1.13
CA VAL A 110 -7.77 -5.96 -0.65
C VAL A 110 -8.62 -5.49 -1.82
N GLN A 111 -9.86 -5.97 -1.88
CA GLN A 111 -10.84 -5.51 -2.85
C GLN A 111 -12.22 -5.36 -2.23
N PHE A 112 -12.91 -4.25 -2.54
CA PHE A 112 -14.31 -4.02 -2.17
C PHE A 112 -14.96 -3.00 -3.10
N ASP A 113 -16.28 -3.10 -3.25
CA ASP A 113 -17.10 -2.30 -4.16
C ASP A 113 -18.23 -1.51 -3.48
N GLY A 114 -18.43 -1.71 -2.17
CA GLY A 114 -19.53 -1.11 -1.40
C GLY A 114 -20.88 -1.82 -1.58
N ASN A 115 -20.89 -2.98 -2.24
CA ASN A 115 -22.10 -3.77 -2.52
C ASN A 115 -21.96 -5.23 -2.06
N SER A 116 -20.74 -5.76 -2.03
CA SER A 116 -20.41 -7.13 -1.64
C SER A 116 -19.42 -7.15 -0.47
N ALA A 117 -19.33 -8.29 0.22
CA ALA A 117 -18.32 -8.49 1.25
C ALA A 117 -16.91 -8.21 0.71
N PRO A 118 -16.07 -7.47 1.44
CA PRO A 118 -14.69 -7.24 1.04
C PRO A 118 -13.91 -8.56 0.97
N VAL A 119 -12.95 -8.62 0.03
CA VAL A 119 -12.09 -9.78 -0.20
C VAL A 119 -10.65 -9.41 0.18
N CYS A 120 -10.05 -10.23 1.03
CA CYS A 120 -8.68 -10.08 1.50
C CYS A 120 -7.86 -11.31 1.10
N SER A 121 -6.61 -11.10 0.67
CA SER A 121 -5.69 -12.20 0.40
C SER A 121 -4.25 -11.87 0.77
N GLY A 122 -3.39 -12.89 0.82
CA GLY A 122 -1.96 -12.77 1.11
C GLY A 122 -1.61 -12.85 2.60
N THR A 123 -0.47 -12.26 2.97
CA THR A 123 0.13 -12.43 4.30
C THR A 123 -0.39 -11.48 5.37
N ALA A 124 -0.80 -10.27 4.99
CA ALA A 124 -1.29 -9.24 5.90
C ALA A 124 -2.23 -8.28 5.16
N ALA A 125 -3.55 -8.45 5.37
CA ALA A 125 -4.57 -7.56 4.83
C ALA A 125 -5.71 -7.38 5.84
N LEU A 126 -6.33 -6.21 5.82
CA LEU A 126 -7.51 -5.88 6.61
C LEU A 126 -8.44 -5.01 5.76
N ALA A 127 -9.73 -5.33 5.76
CA ALA A 127 -10.74 -4.48 5.14
C ALA A 127 -12.01 -4.45 5.99
N GLY A 128 -12.70 -3.33 5.92
CA GLY A 128 -14.00 -3.13 6.53
C GLY A 128 -14.85 -2.21 5.67
N ASP A 129 -16.10 -2.56 5.50
CA ASP A 129 -17.07 -1.82 4.73
C ASP A 129 -18.31 -1.57 5.59
N PHE A 130 -18.52 -0.31 5.97
CA PHE A 130 -19.66 0.10 6.77
C PHE A 130 -20.96 0.20 5.95
N GLN A 131 -20.88 0.08 4.62
CA GLN A 131 -22.05 0.03 3.74
C GLN A 131 -22.69 -1.36 3.78
N THR A 132 -21.85 -2.41 3.80
CA THR A 132 -22.28 -3.81 3.90
C THR A 132 -22.27 -4.35 5.32
N LEU A 133 -21.64 -3.64 6.27
CA LEU A 133 -21.34 -4.08 7.64
C LEU A 133 -20.46 -5.34 7.70
N GLN A 134 -19.67 -5.55 6.64
CA GLN A 134 -18.81 -6.71 6.46
C GLN A 134 -17.35 -6.28 6.39
N GLY A 135 -16.47 -7.23 6.62
CA GLY A 135 -15.04 -7.05 6.70
C GLY A 135 -14.31 -8.35 6.37
N CYS A 136 -13.00 -8.23 6.20
CA CYS A 136 -12.13 -9.37 6.05
C CYS A 136 -10.76 -9.08 6.63
N ALA A 137 -10.06 -10.14 6.99
CA ALA A 137 -8.63 -10.10 7.22
C ALA A 137 -7.95 -11.24 6.47
N ALA A 138 -6.70 -11.02 6.06
CA ALA A 138 -5.81 -12.10 5.64
C ALA A 138 -4.56 -12.06 6.53
N VAL A 139 -4.26 -13.18 7.18
CA VAL A 139 -3.08 -13.33 8.03
C VAL A 139 -2.38 -14.63 7.66
N ASN A 140 -1.11 -14.55 7.26
CA ASN A 140 -0.30 -15.71 6.83
C ASN A 140 -0.98 -16.58 5.75
N GLY A 141 -1.70 -15.95 4.80
CA GLY A 141 -2.41 -16.65 3.73
C GLY A 141 -3.80 -17.16 4.11
N GLN A 142 -4.22 -17.04 5.37
CA GLN A 142 -5.54 -17.46 5.81
C GLN A 142 -6.54 -16.30 5.69
N PHE A 143 -7.63 -16.53 4.97
CA PHE A 143 -8.78 -15.63 4.92
C PHE A 143 -9.65 -15.77 6.18
N ILE A 144 -10.03 -14.63 6.76
CA ILE A 144 -10.88 -14.54 7.95
C ILE A 144 -12.02 -13.55 7.63
N PRO A 145 -13.26 -14.00 7.46
CA PRO A 145 -14.39 -13.08 7.33
C PRO A 145 -14.63 -12.38 8.67
N LEU A 146 -14.88 -11.08 8.62
CA LEU A 146 -15.26 -10.26 9.77
C LEU A 146 -16.68 -9.78 9.49
N ASP A 147 -17.67 -10.20 10.29
CA ASP A 147 -19.04 -9.74 10.15
C ASP A 147 -19.46 -9.11 11.48
N ILE A 148 -20.04 -7.91 11.41
CA ILE A 148 -20.49 -7.17 12.60
C ILE A 148 -21.91 -7.60 12.98
N ILE A 149 -22.64 -8.23 12.06
CA ILE A 149 -23.95 -8.81 12.34
C ILE A 149 -23.73 -10.18 13.02
N PRO A 150 -24.02 -10.33 14.32
CA PRO A 150 -23.89 -11.62 14.98
C PRO A 150 -24.84 -12.62 14.32
N ARG A 151 -24.30 -13.78 13.93
CA ARG A 151 -25.09 -14.94 13.49
C ARG A 151 -25.61 -15.74 14.68
#